data_AF-A0AB74QIH9-F1
#
_entry.id   AF-A0AB74QIH9-F1
#
_cell.length_a   1.000
_cell.length_b   1.000
_cell.length_c   1.000
_cell.angle_alpha   90.00
_cell.angle_beta   90.00
_cell.angle_gamma   90.00
#
_symmetry.space_group_name_H-M   'P 1'
#
loop_
_entity.id
_entity.type
_entity.pdbx_description
1 polymer ?
#
loop_
_entity_poly.entity_id
_entity_poly.type
_entity_poly.pdbx_seq_one_letter_code
_entity_poly.pdbx_strand_id
1 'polypeptide(L)' 'MANRSKFEEVQKTLTKKGKKFNVGIGKDEKGYFAYTHRARSKSYISKQDIPIKVLKFIESTG' A
#
# COMPACT_ATOMS: atom_id res chain seq x y z
N MET A 1 12.35 5.27 -23.59
CA MET A 1 11.25 4.59 -22.87
C MET A 1 11.17 5.15 -21.45
N ALA A 2 10.03 5.69 -21.02
CA ALA A 2 9.90 6.28 -19.68
C ALA A 2 10.03 5.19 -18.60
N ASN A 3 11.06 5.34 -17.74
CA ASN A 3 11.34 4.46 -16.62
C ASN A 3 10.36 4.77 -15.48
N ARG A 4 9.08 4.40 -15.66
CA ARG A 4 8.11 4.41 -14.55
C ARG A 4 8.52 3.27 -13.63
N SER A 5 8.88 3.56 -12.39
CA SER A 5 9.04 2.55 -11.34
C SER A 5 7.75 1.72 -11.27
N LYS A 6 7.75 0.58 -11.96
CA LYS A 6 6.61 -0.30 -12.22
C LYS A 6 6.33 -1.12 -10.97
N PHE A 7 5.66 -0.54 -10.00
CA PHE A 7 4.86 -1.38 -9.12
C PHE A 7 3.53 -1.66 -9.81
N GLU A 8 3.01 -2.86 -9.60
CA GLU A 8 1.67 -3.22 -10.04
C GLU A 8 0.67 -2.66 -9.02
N GLU A 9 -0.26 -1.82 -9.47
CA GLU A 9 -1.37 -1.37 -8.63
C GLU A 9 -2.38 -2.52 -8.49
N VAL A 10 -2.52 -3.05 -7.28
CA VAL A 10 -3.38 -4.20 -6.98
C VAL A 10 -4.81 -3.76 -6.64
N GLN A 11 -4.96 -2.70 -5.86
CA GLN A 11 -6.25 -2.15 -5.42
C GLN A 11 -6.07 -0.74 -4.86
N LYS A 12 -7.10 0.11 -4.95
CA LYS A 12 -7.06 1.52 -4.48
C LYS A 12 -7.48 1.75 -3.03
N THR A 13 -8.05 0.73 -2.39
CA THR A 13 -8.48 0.78 -0.99
C THR A 13 -8.26 -0.59 -0.35
N LEU A 14 -8.12 -0.66 0.99
CA LEU A 14 -7.98 -1.93 1.71
C LEU A 14 -8.95 -1.97 2.90
N THR A 15 -9.70 -3.07 3.05
CA THR A 15 -10.49 -3.34 4.25
C THR A 15 -9.77 -4.34 5.14
N LYS A 16 -9.56 -4.00 6.42
CA LYS A 16 -8.91 -4.87 7.40
C LYS A 16 -9.62 -4.75 8.75
N LYS A 17 -10.00 -5.90 9.33
CA LYS A 17 -10.78 -5.98 10.58
C LYS A 17 -12.06 -5.12 10.55
N GLY A 18 -12.81 -5.15 9.45
CA GLY A 18 -14.05 -4.38 9.28
C GLY A 18 -13.86 -2.87 9.05
N LYS A 19 -12.63 -2.35 9.11
CA LYS A 19 -12.34 -0.95 8.79
C LYS A 19 -11.78 -0.81 7.37
N LYS A 20 -12.36 0.10 6.59
CA LYS A 20 -11.83 0.52 5.28
C LYS A 20 -10.74 1.58 5.47
N PHE A 21 -9.67 1.45 4.70
CA PHE A 21 -8.56 2.40 4.60
C PHE A 21 -8.45 2.88 3.15
N ASN A 22 -8.35 4.19 2.98
CA ASN A 22 -8.20 4.89 1.70
C ASN A 22 -6.72 4.90 1.24
N VAL A 23 -6.12 3.72 1.17
CA VAL A 23 -4.75 3.53 0.71
C VAL A 23 -4.72 2.56 -0.47
N GLY A 24 -3.90 2.90 -1.47
CA GLY A 24 -3.57 2.00 -2.56
C GLY A 24 -2.67 0.87 -2.07
N ILE A 25 -2.81 -0.32 -2.66
CA ILE A 25 -1.91 -1.45 -2.45
C ILE A 25 -1.15 -1.67 -3.74
N GLY A 26 0.16 -1.55 -3.67
CA GLY A 26 1.08 -1.84 -4.75
C GLY A 26 1.79 -3.17 -4.49
N LYS A 27 2.26 -3.79 -5.56
CA LYS A 27 3.15 -4.96 -5.51
C LYS A 27 4.42 -4.67 -6.30
N ASP A 28 5.56 -4.92 -5.69
CA ASP A 28 6.87 -4.90 -6.33
C ASP A 28 7.62 -6.22 -6.08
N GLU A 29 8.87 -6.29 -6.54
CA GLU A 29 9.76 -7.45 -6.37
C GLU A 29 9.99 -7.83 -4.91
N LYS A 30 9.78 -6.89 -3.96
CA LYS A 30 9.95 -7.11 -2.51
C LYS A 30 8.65 -7.49 -1.81
N GLY A 31 7.50 -7.46 -2.51
CA GLY A 31 6.19 -7.83 -1.98
C GLY A 31 5.15 -6.71 -2.08
N TYR A 32 4.19 -6.71 -1.16
CA TYR A 32 3.06 -5.79 -1.12
C TYR A 32 3.32 -4.62 -0.19
N PHE A 33 2.91 -3.42 -0.59
CA PHE A 33 3.02 -2.22 0.24
C PHE A 33 1.77 -1.35 0.10
N ALA A 34 1.49 -0.57 1.13
CA ALA A 34 0.46 0.46 1.09
C ALA A 34 1.06 1.78 0.61
N TYR A 35 0.33 2.54 -0.20
CA TYR A 35 0.77 3.86 -0.67
C TYR A 35 -0.40 4.83 -0.84
N THR A 36 -0.04 6.11 -0.84
CA THR A 36 -0.84 7.25 -1.28
C THR A 36 -0.03 7.99 -2.36
N HIS A 37 -0.53 9.12 -2.87
CA HIS A 37 0.26 9.96 -3.77
C HIS A 37 1.50 10.58 -3.11
N ARG A 38 1.58 10.58 -1.77
CA ARG A 38 2.66 11.23 -1.01
C ARG A 38 3.65 10.26 -0.37
N ALA A 39 3.21 9.08 0.08
CA ALA A 39 4.09 8.15 0.79
C ALA A 39 3.77 6.68 0.48
N ARG A 40 4.75 5.80 0.77
CA ARG A 40 4.59 4.35 0.73
C ARG A 40 5.16 3.68 1.98
N SER A 41 4.61 2.53 2.35
CA SER A 41 5.15 1.68 3.40
C SER A 41 6.34 0.85 2.90
N LYS A 42 6.99 0.15 3.85
CA LYS A 42 7.84 -1.01 3.54
C LYS A 42 7.01 -2.09 2.81
N SER A 43 7.69 -2.96 2.06
CA SER A 43 7.08 -4.13 1.44
C SER A 43 6.92 -5.26 2.46
N TYR A 44 5.85 -6.03 2.30
CA TYR A 44 5.45 -7.17 3.13
C TYR A 44 5.17 -8.38 2.23
N ILE A 45 5.30 -9.59 2.77
CA ILE A 45 5.08 -10.84 1.99
C ILE A 45 3.67 -10.88 1.42
N SER A 46 2.67 -10.46 2.20
CA SER A 46 1.28 -10.37 1.78
C SER A 46 0.64 -9.04 2.16
N LYS A 47 -0.40 -8.61 1.42
CA LYS A 47 -1.18 -7.41 1.75
C LYS A 47 -1.87 -7.51 3.12
N GLN A 48 -2.18 -8.72 3.57
CA GLN A 48 -2.73 -8.99 4.89
C GLN A 48 -1.71 -8.78 6.01
N ASP A 49 -0.42 -8.79 5.74
CA ASP A 49 0.62 -8.62 6.76
C ASP A 49 0.82 -7.15 7.13
N ILE A 50 0.41 -6.21 6.26
CA ILE A 50 0.56 -4.77 6.47
C ILE A 50 -0.17 -4.35 7.77
N PRO A 51 0.52 -3.91 8.82
CA PRO A 51 -0.11 -3.61 10.10
C PRO A 51 -1.11 -2.46 10.00
N ILE A 52 -2.18 -2.50 10.79
CA ILE A 52 -3.18 -1.41 10.82
C ILE A 52 -2.55 -0.06 11.17
N LYS A 53 -1.54 -0.03 12.05
CA LYS A 53 -0.80 1.19 12.38
C LYS A 53 -0.12 1.81 11.15
N VAL A 54 0.41 0.97 10.25
CA VAL A 54 1.04 1.39 9.01
C VAL A 54 0.00 1.89 8.02
N LEU A 55 -1.13 1.18 7.87
CA LEU A 55 -2.25 1.64 7.04
C LEU A 55 -2.75 3.01 7.47
N LYS A 56 -2.96 3.23 8.78
CA LYS A 56 -3.35 4.54 9.34
C LYS A 56 -2.33 5.63 9.06
N PHE A 57 -1.04 5.32 9.24
CA PHE A 57 0.03 6.27 8.99
C PHE A 57 0.07 6.67 7.52
N ILE A 58 0.09 5.69 6.61
CA ILE A 58 0.12 5.95 5.16
C ILE A 58 -1.13 6.73 4.72
N GLU A 59 -2.32 6.34 5.18
CA GLU A 59 -3.57 7.08 4.93
C GLU A 59 -3.49 8.54 5.42
N SER A 60 -2.87 8.79 6.58
CA SER A 60 -2.70 10.15 7.10
C SER A 60 -1.74 11.02 6.27
N THR A 61 -0.92 10.41 5.40
CA THR A 61 0.00 11.18 4.57
C THR A 61 -0.67 11.81 3.36
N GLY A 62 -1.76 11.25 2.81
CA GLY A 62 -2.33 11.69 1.54
C GLY A 62 -3.67 11.09 1.18
#